data_AF-A0A370I1G5-F1
#
_entry.id   AF-A0A370I1G5-F1
#
_cell.length_a   1.000
_cell.length_b   1.000
_cell.length_c   1.000
_cell.angle_alpha   90.00
_cell.angle_beta   90.00
_cell.angle_gamma   90.00
#
_symmetry.space_group_name_H-M   'P 1'
#
loop_
_entity.id
_entity.type
_entity.pdbx_description
1 polymer ?
#
loop_
_entity_poly.entity_id
_entity_poly.type
_entity_poly.pdbx_seq_one_letter_code
_entity_poly.pdbx_strand_id
1 'polypeptide(L)'
;MTTEPQQPTVLDAAAIEPGFGEVVLKDGPGGLRAKRFVGRFLTESKDYAKAGIEVTKVYRSRKGKFVVQHQVAEWAEFPQRSDLISELKADWRSWRNVFGVGTDEPEWGDYTVEIVDTVDELRDKVSPKLYRRVAAAVETPSTEDLDI
;
A
#
# COMPACT_ATOMS: atom_id res chain seq x y z
N MET A 1 -41.93 -26.59 -23.12
CA MET A 1 -40.97 -25.66 -23.75
C MET A 1 -41.16 -24.32 -23.08
N THR A 2 -40.19 -23.88 -22.27
CA THR A 2 -39.66 -22.51 -22.18
C THR A 2 -38.52 -22.56 -21.18
N THR A 3 -37.42 -22.01 -21.65
CA THR A 3 -36.05 -22.18 -21.17
C THR A 3 -35.81 -21.37 -19.90
N GLU A 4 -35.16 -22.01 -18.93
CA GLU A 4 -34.59 -21.41 -17.75
C GLU A 4 -33.42 -20.49 -18.17
N PRO A 5 -33.43 -19.18 -17.83
CA PRO A 5 -32.28 -18.34 -18.09
C PRO A 5 -31.16 -18.70 -17.12
N GLN A 6 -30.10 -19.27 -17.70
CA GLN A 6 -28.86 -19.66 -17.04
C GLN A 6 -28.22 -18.45 -16.34
N GLN A 7 -27.87 -18.65 -15.07
CA GLN A 7 -26.99 -17.76 -14.32
C GLN A 7 -25.64 -17.63 -15.05
N PRO A 8 -25.08 -16.41 -15.18
CA PRO A 8 -23.76 -16.26 -15.77
C PRO A 8 -22.72 -16.91 -14.85
N THR A 9 -21.99 -17.86 -15.43
CA THR A 9 -20.76 -18.46 -14.95
C THR A 9 -19.84 -17.40 -14.36
N VAL A 10 -19.76 -17.34 -13.02
CA VAL A 10 -18.67 -16.66 -12.34
C VAL A 10 -17.41 -17.48 -12.59
N LEU A 11 -16.59 -16.94 -13.48
CA LEU A 11 -15.27 -17.44 -13.86
C LEU A 11 -14.47 -17.77 -12.60
N ASP A 12 -13.96 -19.01 -12.56
CA ASP A 12 -12.89 -19.53 -11.71
C ASP A 12 -12.37 -18.55 -10.65
N ALA A 13 -12.83 -18.73 -9.41
CA ALA A 13 -12.07 -18.42 -8.22
C ALA A 13 -10.83 -19.35 -8.18
N ALA A 14 -9.89 -19.13 -9.11
CA ALA A 14 -8.61 -19.80 -9.11
C ALA A 14 -7.95 -19.50 -7.76
N ALA A 15 -7.91 -20.53 -6.91
CA ALA A 15 -7.34 -20.57 -5.57
C ALA A 15 -6.37 -19.41 -5.31
N ILE A 16 -6.90 -18.37 -4.69
CA ILE A 16 -6.09 -17.28 -4.18
C ILE A 16 -5.34 -17.90 -3.00
N GLU A 17 -4.02 -18.05 -3.12
CA GLU A 17 -3.18 -18.46 -1.99
C GLU A 17 -3.50 -17.53 -0.79
N PRO A 18 -3.64 -18.07 0.43
CA PRO A 18 -4.05 -17.28 1.58
C PRO A 18 -3.13 -16.06 1.75
N GLY A 19 -3.72 -14.86 1.62
CA GLY A 19 -3.02 -13.59 1.76
C GLY A 19 -2.64 -12.88 0.45
N PHE A 20 -2.82 -13.48 -0.72
CA PHE A 20 -2.76 -12.76 -1.99
C PHE A 20 -4.15 -12.18 -2.33
N GLY A 21 -4.20 -11.08 -3.07
CA GLY A 21 -5.43 -10.43 -3.49
C GLY A 21 -5.19 -9.53 -4.69
N GLU A 22 -6.26 -9.02 -5.31
CA GLU A 22 -6.14 -7.98 -6.31
C GLU A 22 -5.74 -6.67 -5.62
N VAL A 23 -4.65 -6.07 -6.09
CA VAL A 23 -4.10 -4.80 -5.60
C VAL A 23 -4.09 -3.80 -6.75
N VAL A 24 -4.63 -2.62 -6.51
CA VAL A 24 -4.64 -1.50 -7.45
C VAL A 24 -3.90 -0.33 -6.80
N LEU A 25 -2.77 0.07 -7.39
CA LEU A 25 -1.93 1.14 -6.89
C LEU A 25 -1.97 2.33 -7.84
N LYS A 26 -2.19 3.52 -7.29
CA LYS A 26 -2.02 4.78 -8.01
C LYS A 26 -0.54 5.02 -8.34
N ASP A 27 -0.28 5.63 -9.48
CA ASP A 27 1.03 5.87 -10.06
C ASP A 27 1.04 7.16 -10.89
N GLY A 28 2.14 7.90 -10.82
CA GLY A 28 2.30 9.23 -11.40
C GLY A 28 1.77 10.38 -10.54
N PRO A 29 1.99 11.63 -10.99
CA PRO A 29 1.56 12.82 -10.26
C PRO A 29 0.07 12.80 -10.00
N GLY A 30 -0.37 13.09 -8.76
CA GLY A 30 -1.78 13.03 -8.35
C GLY A 30 -2.48 11.67 -8.55
N GLY A 31 -1.77 10.61 -8.89
CA GLY A 31 -2.36 9.30 -9.19
C GLY A 31 -3.07 9.23 -10.55
N LEU A 32 -2.60 9.98 -11.55
CA LEU A 32 -3.13 10.01 -12.91
C LEU A 32 -3.22 8.63 -13.59
N ARG A 33 -2.45 7.65 -13.12
CA ARG A 33 -2.49 6.26 -13.59
C ARG A 33 -2.72 5.32 -12.42
N ALA A 34 -3.24 4.15 -12.74
CA ALA A 34 -3.33 3.04 -11.79
C ALA A 34 -2.68 1.80 -12.39
N LYS A 35 -1.88 1.10 -11.58
CA LYS A 35 -1.28 -0.19 -11.88
C LYS A 35 -2.00 -1.25 -11.06
N ARG A 36 -2.48 -2.29 -11.73
CA ARG A 36 -3.17 -3.42 -11.09
C ARG A 36 -2.34 -4.70 -11.19
N PHE A 37 -2.28 -5.44 -10.09
CA PHE A 37 -1.64 -6.75 -10.03
C PHE A 37 -2.26 -7.62 -8.93
N VAL A 38 -1.93 -8.91 -8.94
CA VAL A 38 -2.27 -9.82 -7.83
C VAL A 38 -1.06 -9.93 -6.91
N GLY A 39 -1.25 -9.60 -5.65
CA GLY A 39 -0.17 -9.49 -4.68
C GLY A 39 -0.65 -9.54 -3.24
N ARG A 40 0.32 -9.57 -2.34
CA ARG A 40 0.14 -9.55 -0.90
C ARG A 40 0.80 -8.32 -0.32
N PHE A 41 0.09 -7.58 0.53
CA PHE A 41 0.70 -6.51 1.31
C PHE A 41 1.68 -7.09 2.33
N LEU A 42 2.90 -6.55 2.38
CA LEU A 42 3.90 -6.95 3.37
C LEU A 42 3.95 -5.97 4.53
N THR A 43 4.16 -4.69 4.23
CA THR A 43 4.36 -3.66 5.26
C THR A 43 4.25 -2.25 4.69
N GLU A 44 4.07 -1.28 5.58
CA GLU A 44 4.12 0.15 5.29
C GLU A 44 5.09 0.89 6.23
N SER A 45 5.71 1.94 5.70
CA SER A 45 6.31 3.02 6.50
C SER A 45 5.55 4.31 6.25
N LYS A 46 5.38 5.09 7.30
CA LYS A 46 4.88 6.46 7.23
C LYS A 46 5.92 7.33 7.90
N ASP A 47 6.54 8.20 7.12
CA ASP A 47 7.57 9.12 7.54
C ASP A 47 7.01 10.54 7.43
N TYR A 48 7.02 11.23 8.57
CA TYR A 48 6.46 12.58 8.70
C TYR A 48 7.63 13.55 8.79
N ALA A 49 7.83 14.34 7.75
CA ALA A 49 8.88 15.33 7.66
C ALA A 49 8.34 16.74 7.91
N LYS A 50 9.24 17.69 8.18
CA LYS A 50 8.87 19.11 8.30
C LYS A 50 8.31 19.67 6.98
N ALA A 51 8.73 19.10 5.84
CA ALA A 51 8.32 19.52 4.50
C ALA A 51 7.03 18.83 4.00
N GLY A 52 6.76 17.61 4.46
CA GLY A 52 5.59 16.84 3.99
C GLY A 52 5.43 15.51 4.68
N ILE A 53 4.64 14.64 4.06
CA ILE A 53 4.44 13.25 4.46
C ILE A 53 4.93 12.35 3.32
N GLU A 54 5.66 11.31 3.68
CA GLU A 54 6.00 10.21 2.79
C GLU A 54 5.42 8.90 3.33
N VAL A 55 4.72 8.17 2.47
CA VAL A 55 4.21 6.83 2.76
C VAL A 55 4.80 5.87 1.76
N THR A 56 5.50 4.86 2.25
CA THR A 56 6.04 3.78 1.43
C THR A 56 5.31 2.49 1.76
N LYS A 57 4.60 1.92 0.78
CA LYS A 57 3.94 0.62 0.89
C LYS A 57 4.70 -0.43 0.09
N VAL A 58 4.88 -1.61 0.66
CA VAL A 58 5.59 -2.72 0.00
C VAL A 58 4.66 -3.92 -0.12
N TYR A 59 4.60 -4.47 -1.32
CA TYR A 59 3.80 -5.64 -1.67
C TYR A 59 4.69 -6.72 -2.29
N ARG A 60 4.28 -7.97 -2.15
CA ARG A 60 4.83 -9.11 -2.87
C ARG A 60 3.87 -9.52 -3.97
N SER A 61 4.30 -9.53 -5.21
CA SER A 61 3.51 -10.05 -6.32
C SER A 61 3.41 -11.58 -6.26
N ARG A 62 2.40 -12.17 -6.92
CA ARG A 62 2.29 -13.64 -7.09
C ARG A 62 3.52 -14.26 -7.76
N LYS A 63 4.26 -13.49 -8.57
CA LYS A 63 5.49 -13.93 -9.26
C LYS A 63 6.73 -13.83 -8.38
N GLY A 64 6.61 -13.45 -7.11
CA GLY A 64 7.73 -13.31 -6.19
C GLY A 64 8.45 -11.96 -6.24
N LYS A 65 8.18 -11.10 -7.23
CA LYS A 65 8.71 -9.73 -7.32
C LYS A 65 8.13 -8.83 -6.24
N PHE A 66 8.85 -7.78 -5.86
CA PHE A 66 8.38 -6.78 -4.92
C PHE A 66 7.87 -5.55 -5.66
N VAL A 67 6.77 -4.99 -5.17
CA VAL A 67 6.17 -3.76 -5.68
C VAL A 67 6.20 -2.74 -4.57
N VAL A 68 6.83 -1.60 -4.82
CA VAL A 68 6.95 -0.49 -3.87
C VAL A 68 6.14 0.68 -4.39
N GLN A 69 5.25 1.20 -3.57
CA GLN A 69 4.56 2.45 -3.83
C GLN A 69 5.10 3.51 -2.88
N HIS A 70 5.63 4.59 -3.45
CA HIS A 70 5.92 5.82 -2.74
C HIS A 70 4.77 6.79 -2.96
N GLN A 71 4.26 7.35 -1.88
CA GLN A 71 3.28 8.43 -1.88
C GLN A 71 3.88 9.60 -1.12
N VAL A 72 4.04 10.73 -1.80
CA VAL A 72 4.65 11.93 -1.23
C VAL A 72 3.68 13.08 -1.38
N ALA A 73 3.43 13.83 -0.31
CA ALA A 73 2.77 15.13 -0.40
C ALA A 73 3.51 16.16 0.42
N GLU A 74 3.63 17.36 -0.13
CA GLU A 74 4.13 18.51 0.59
C GLU A 74 3.01 19.17 1.39
N TRP A 75 3.34 19.73 2.56
CA TRP A 75 2.35 20.45 3.36
C TRP A 75 1.74 21.65 2.62
N ALA A 76 2.46 22.22 1.66
CA ALA A 76 2.02 23.35 0.85
C ALA A 76 0.93 22.98 -0.18
N GLU A 77 0.81 21.70 -0.53
CA GLU A 77 -0.14 21.22 -1.54
C GLU A 77 -1.55 21.02 -0.99
N PHE A 78 -1.74 21.08 0.34
CA PHE A 78 -3.05 20.98 0.98
C PHE A 78 -3.69 22.39 1.05
N PRO A 79 -4.62 22.77 0.15
CA PRO A 79 -5.03 24.16 -0.01
C PRO A 79 -6.13 24.61 0.96
N GLN A 80 -6.49 23.80 1.96
CA GLN A 80 -7.64 24.11 2.83
C GLN A 80 -7.28 24.00 4.32
N ARG A 81 -7.30 25.20 4.95
CA ARG A 81 -7.19 25.51 6.38
C ARG A 81 -5.79 25.33 6.97
N SER A 82 -5.03 26.42 6.96
CA SER A 82 -3.87 26.64 7.84
C SER A 82 -4.15 26.23 9.29
N ASP A 83 -5.38 26.41 9.76
CA ASP A 83 -5.78 26.06 11.13
C ASP A 83 -5.95 24.54 11.31
N LEU A 84 -6.56 23.84 10.35
CA LEU A 84 -6.71 22.37 10.39
C LEU A 84 -5.35 21.67 10.24
N ILE A 85 -4.49 22.16 9.34
CA ILE A 85 -3.13 21.62 9.17
C ILE A 85 -2.27 21.91 10.40
N SER A 86 -2.48 23.03 11.10
CA SER A 86 -1.78 23.37 12.34
C SER A 86 -2.31 22.61 13.57
N GLU A 87 -3.60 22.27 13.58
CA GLU A 87 -4.25 21.48 14.62
C GLU A 87 -3.97 19.99 14.45
N LEU A 88 -4.00 19.50 13.21
CA LEU A 88 -3.52 18.17 12.86
C LEU A 88 -2.00 18.06 13.05
N LYS A 89 -1.19 19.00 12.52
CA LYS A 89 -0.04 19.65 13.20
C LYS A 89 0.44 19.05 14.51
N ALA A 90 -0.32 19.49 15.52
CA ALA A 90 -0.07 19.36 16.93
C ALA A 90 -0.55 18.02 17.46
N ASP A 91 -1.52 17.38 16.79
CA ASP A 91 -2.11 16.13 17.24
C ASP A 91 -1.84 14.97 16.26
N TRP A 92 -0.69 14.33 16.48
CA TRP A 92 -0.25 13.14 15.75
C TRP A 92 -1.26 11.98 15.76
N ARG A 93 -2.18 11.93 16.74
CA ARG A 93 -3.25 10.92 16.80
C ARG A 93 -4.38 11.23 15.83
N SER A 94 -4.71 12.51 15.66
CA SER A 94 -5.78 12.97 14.79
C SER A 94 -5.44 12.70 13.31
N TRP A 95 -4.18 12.93 12.92
CA TRP A 95 -3.69 12.53 11.60
C TRP A 95 -3.66 11.02 11.36
N ARG A 96 -3.36 10.22 12.39
CA ARG A 96 -3.32 8.76 12.26
C ARG A 96 -4.69 8.18 11.89
N ASN A 97 -5.77 8.87 12.26
CA ASN A 97 -7.15 8.51 11.93
C ASN A 97 -7.59 9.07 10.58
N VAL A 98 -7.09 10.25 10.18
CA VAL A 98 -7.38 10.85 8.85
C VAL A 98 -6.65 10.09 7.73
N PHE A 99 -5.45 9.57 8.00
CA PHE A 99 -4.59 8.87 7.04
C PHE A 99 -4.39 7.39 7.39
N GLY A 100 -5.23 6.82 8.24
CA GLY A 100 -5.09 5.44 8.70
C GLY A 100 -6.39 4.84 9.22
N VAL A 101 -6.68 3.65 8.68
CA VAL A 101 -7.78 2.74 9.03
C VAL A 101 -9.12 3.08 8.36
N GLY A 102 -9.17 2.90 7.04
CA GLY A 102 -10.40 2.92 6.27
C GLY A 102 -10.14 2.56 4.82
N THR A 103 -11.07 1.82 4.22
CA THR A 103 -11.04 1.27 2.85
C THR A 103 -10.92 2.34 1.74
N ASP A 104 -10.95 3.62 2.10
CA ASP A 104 -10.81 4.74 1.19
C ASP A 104 -9.38 5.30 1.28
N GLU A 105 -8.54 4.91 0.32
CA GLU A 105 -7.17 5.42 0.21
C GLU A 105 -7.20 6.94 -0.03
N PRO A 106 -6.72 7.75 0.93
CA PRO A 106 -6.91 9.19 0.85
C PRO A 106 -6.14 9.77 -0.34
N GLU A 107 -6.85 10.56 -1.16
CA GLU A 107 -6.39 11.16 -2.42
C GLU A 107 -5.51 12.37 -2.17
N TRP A 108 -4.21 12.16 -1.97
CA TRP A 108 -3.26 13.25 -1.86
C TRP A 108 -1.88 12.85 -2.36
N GLY A 109 -1.16 13.87 -2.82
CA GLY A 109 0.23 13.77 -3.22
C GLY A 109 0.45 13.06 -4.56
N ASP A 110 1.73 12.90 -4.83
CA ASP A 110 2.24 12.19 -5.98
C ASP A 110 2.52 10.74 -5.61
N TYR A 111 2.18 9.85 -6.53
CA TYR A 111 2.39 8.42 -6.36
C TYR A 111 3.45 7.96 -7.34
N THR A 112 4.35 7.10 -6.88
CA THR A 112 5.35 6.46 -7.74
C THR A 112 5.40 4.99 -7.40
N VAL A 113 5.17 4.13 -8.39
CA VAL A 113 5.20 2.67 -8.23
C VAL A 113 6.42 2.12 -8.96
N GLU A 114 7.31 1.53 -8.17
CA GLU A 114 8.50 0.82 -8.62
C GLU A 114 8.34 -0.68 -8.40
N ILE A 115 8.94 -1.48 -9.29
CA ILE A 115 8.93 -2.94 -9.21
C ILE A 115 10.39 -3.38 -9.17
N VAL A 116 10.74 -4.17 -8.17
CA VAL A 116 12.08 -4.72 -7.98
C VAL A 116 12.02 -6.23 -7.89
N ASP A 117 13.09 -6.89 -8.33
CA ASP A 117 13.11 -8.34 -8.45
C ASP A 117 13.56 -9.03 -7.16
N THR A 118 14.43 -8.38 -6.39
CA THR A 118 15.06 -8.95 -5.19
C THR A 118 14.84 -8.10 -3.93
N VAL A 119 14.99 -8.72 -2.75
CA VAL A 119 14.95 -7.98 -1.47
C VAL A 119 16.12 -7.02 -1.38
N ASP A 120 17.31 -7.38 -1.86
CA ASP A 120 18.49 -6.51 -1.81
C ASP A 120 18.28 -5.18 -2.56
N GLU A 121 17.60 -5.20 -3.71
CA GLU A 121 17.24 -3.99 -4.46
C GLU A 121 16.34 -3.04 -3.66
N LEU A 122 15.57 -3.54 -2.68
CA LEU A 122 14.76 -2.67 -1.81
C LEU A 122 15.64 -1.81 -0.91
N ARG A 123 16.86 -2.24 -0.57
CA ARG A 123 17.72 -1.52 0.38
C ARG A 123 17.99 -0.08 -0.06
N ASP A 124 18.16 0.14 -1.37
CA ASP A 124 18.44 1.46 -1.94
C ASP A 124 17.16 2.27 -2.22
N LYS A 125 15.98 1.65 -2.09
CA LYS A 125 14.68 2.23 -2.42
C LYS A 125 13.83 2.58 -1.20
N VAL A 126 14.03 1.89 -0.08
CA VAL A 126 13.23 2.09 1.13
C VAL A 126 14.09 2.45 2.33
N SER A 127 13.47 3.04 3.35
CA SER A 127 14.19 3.35 4.59
C SER A 127 14.76 2.08 5.25
N PRO A 128 15.91 2.17 5.95
CA PRO A 128 16.54 1.00 6.61
C PRO A 128 15.62 0.30 7.63
N LYS A 129 14.63 1.02 8.17
CA LYS A 129 13.61 0.46 9.06
C LYS A 129 12.60 -0.38 8.28
N LEU A 130 12.16 0.09 7.12
CA LEU A 130 11.23 -0.64 6.26
C LEU A 130 11.88 -1.88 5.66
N TYR A 131 13.13 -1.76 5.19
CA TYR A 131 13.90 -2.90 4.68
C TYR A 131 13.95 -4.06 5.68
N ARG A 132 14.27 -3.78 6.94
CA ARG A 132 14.31 -4.81 8.01
C ARG A 132 12.97 -5.50 8.21
N ARG A 133 11.86 -4.75 8.11
CA ARG A 133 10.50 -5.31 8.21
C ARG A 133 10.17 -6.20 7.02
N VAL A 134 10.53 -5.79 5.81
CA VAL A 134 10.32 -6.60 4.60
C VAL A 134 11.16 -7.88 4.66
N ALA A 135 12.45 -7.77 5.01
CA ALA A 135 13.33 -8.93 5.16
C ALA A 135 12.76 -9.94 6.17
N ALA A 136 12.36 -9.47 7.35
CA ALA A 136 11.72 -10.33 8.35
C ALA A 136 10.40 -10.95 7.86
N ALA A 137 9.58 -10.21 7.10
CA ALA A 137 8.33 -10.73 6.54
C ALA A 137 8.53 -11.74 5.38
N VAL A 138 9.72 -11.75 4.77
CA VAL A 138 10.09 -12.72 3.72
C VAL A 138 10.72 -13.96 4.33
N GLU A 139 11.56 -13.79 5.36
CA GLU A 139 12.26 -14.88 6.05
C GLU A 139 11.34 -15.67 6.99
N THR A 140 10.41 -15.01 7.67
CA THR A 140 9.50 -15.64 8.62
C THR A 140 8.14 -15.86 7.99
N PRO A 141 7.55 -17.08 8.09
CA PRO A 141 6.14 -17.29 7.75
C PRO A 141 5.28 -16.29 8.50
N SER A 142 4.33 -15.66 7.82
CA SER A 142 3.48 -14.62 8.42
C SER A 142 2.59 -15.09 9.56
N THR A 143 2.47 -16.41 9.71
CA THR A 143 1.65 -17.08 10.71
C THR A 143 2.45 -18.27 11.19
N GLU A 144 2.82 -18.26 12.46
CA GLU A 144 3.36 -19.41 13.16
C GLU A 144 2.19 -20.00 13.97
N ASP A 145 1.77 -21.22 13.63
CA ASP A 145 0.79 -21.95 14.43
C ASP A 145 1.48 -22.43 15.71
N LEU A 146 1.15 -21.77 16.83
CA LEU A 146 1.65 -22.11 18.15
C LEU A 146 0.75 -23.19 18.77
N ASP A 147 1.35 -24.29 19.23
CA ASP A 147 0.64 -25.40 19.89
C ASP A 147 0.45 -25.11 21.40
N ILE A 148 -0.32 -24.05 21.71
CA ILE A 148 -0.65 -23.60 23.08
C ILE A 148 -2.15 -23.43 23.31
#